data_AF-A0A6G6XD52-F1
#
_entry.id   AF-A0A6G6XD52-F1
#
_cell.length_a   1.000
_cell.length_b   1.000
_cell.length_c   1.000
_cell.angle_alpha   90.00
_cell.angle_beta   90.00
_cell.angle_gamma   90.00
#
_symmetry.space_group_name_H-M   'P 1'
#
loop_
_entity.id
_entity.type
_entity.pdbx_description
1 polymer ?
#
loop_
_entity_poly.entity_id
_entity_poly.type
_entity_poly.pdbx_seq_one_letter_code
_entity_poly.pdbx_strand_id
1 'polypeptide(L)'
;YQEGIAKQQVNGKDVTAHIYEYTTQIGMRIKNDVVQLVPKQQPVQMLFCLKEKNQKKINSHRWFFQAFGRVLDPNVCVLIDAGTRPGGNSIYHLWKAFDLEP
;
A
#
# COMPACT_ATOMS: atom_id res chain seq x y z
N TYR A 1 -17.07 6.10 1.42
CA TYR A 1 -17.27 6.94 2.60
C TYR A 1 -18.46 6.40 3.36
N GLN A 2 -18.27 5.95 4.60
CA GLN A 2 -19.35 5.45 5.46
C GLN A 2 -19.41 6.38 6.68
N GLU A 3 -20.53 7.08 6.82
CA GLU A 3 -20.73 8.05 7.89
C GLU A 3 -20.78 7.34 9.26
N GLY A 4 -20.17 7.94 10.28
CA GLY A 4 -20.21 7.44 11.66
C GLY A 4 -19.22 6.32 12.01
N ILE A 5 -18.47 5.78 11.04
CA ILE A 5 -17.43 4.75 11.30
C ILE A 5 -16.17 5.34 11.91
N ALA A 6 -15.72 6.50 11.43
CA ALA A 6 -14.61 7.20 12.03
C ALA A 6 -15.03 7.77 13.39
N LYS A 7 -14.34 7.35 14.46
CA LYS A 7 -14.52 7.82 15.84
C LYS A 7 -13.23 8.47 16.33
N GLN A 8 -13.33 9.60 17.00
CA GLN A 8 -12.16 10.27 17.59
C GLN A 8 -11.64 9.55 18.85
N GLN A 9 -12.52 8.87 19.59
CA GLN A 9 -12.17 8.12 20.79
C GLN A 9 -12.85 6.75 20.83
N VAL A 10 -12.15 5.78 21.39
CA VAL A 10 -12.65 4.44 21.71
C VAL A 10 -12.27 4.12 23.16
N ASN A 11 -13.25 3.80 24.01
CA ASN A 11 -13.05 3.52 25.43
C ASN A 11 -12.28 4.63 26.17
N GLY A 12 -12.58 5.90 25.86
CA GLY A 12 -11.91 7.07 26.44
C GLY A 12 -10.45 7.28 26.02
N LYS A 13 -9.96 6.50 25.04
CA LYS A 13 -8.64 6.67 24.44
C LYS A 13 -8.77 7.29 23.05
N ASP A 14 -7.91 8.27 22.76
CA ASP A 14 -7.84 8.89 21.43
C ASP A 14 -7.45 7.86 20.38
N VAL A 15 -8.18 7.88 19.26
CA VAL A 15 -7.82 7.12 18.08
C VAL A 15 -6.58 7.73 17.43
N THR A 16 -5.64 6.88 17.03
CA THR A 16 -4.37 7.32 16.42
C THR A 16 -4.45 7.28 14.89
N ALA A 17 -5.17 6.30 14.35
CA ALA A 17 -5.42 6.13 12.93
C ALA A 17 -6.70 5.33 12.68
N HIS A 18 -7.29 5.56 11.51
CA HIS A 18 -8.36 4.75 10.93
C HIS A 18 -7.78 3.91 9.80
N ILE A 19 -7.96 2.59 9.88
CA ILE A 19 -7.51 1.66 8.85
C ILE A 19 -8.74 1.06 8.17
N TYR A 20 -8.75 1.10 6.85
CA TYR A 20 -9.77 0.51 6.00
C TYR A 20 -9.07 -0.46 5.06
N GLU A 21 -9.67 -1.63 4.88
CA GLU A 21 -9.06 -2.70 4.11
C GLU A 21 -10.03 -3.26 3.06
N TYR A 22 -9.47 -3.67 1.93
CA TYR A 22 -10.21 -4.30 0.86
C TYR A 22 -9.31 -5.23 0.07
N THR A 23 -9.66 -6.51 0.00
CA THR A 23 -8.99 -7.49 -0.85
C THR A 23 -9.63 -7.48 -2.23
N THR A 24 -8.88 -7.04 -3.24
CA THR A 24 -9.25 -7.26 -4.64
C THR A 24 -8.54 -8.49 -5.19
N GLN A 25 -8.86 -8.89 -6.41
CA GLN A 25 -8.16 -9.97 -7.11
C GLN A 25 -7.80 -9.51 -8.52
N ILE A 26 -6.57 -9.80 -8.93
CA ILE A 26 -6.08 -9.61 -10.29
C ILE A 26 -5.64 -10.95 -10.86
N GLY A 27 -6.05 -11.25 -12.09
CA GLY A 27 -5.47 -12.34 -12.86
C GLY A 27 -4.60 -11.73 -13.93
N MET A 28 -3.32 -12.12 -13.96
CA MET A 28 -2.38 -11.66 -14.96
C MET A 28 -1.55 -12.84 -15.46
N ARG A 29 -1.34 -12.90 -16.78
CA ARG A 29 -0.46 -13.87 -17.43
C ARG A 29 0.45 -13.14 -18.40
N ILE A 30 1.70 -13.53 -18.46
CA ILE A 30 2.63 -13.08 -19.50
C ILE A 30 2.63 -14.14 -20.61
N LYS A 31 2.31 -13.75 -21.84
CA LYS A 31 2.41 -14.60 -23.03
C LYS A 31 3.12 -13.81 -24.14
N ASN A 32 4.25 -14.32 -24.62
CA ASN A 32 5.09 -13.65 -25.62
C ASN A 32 5.43 -12.20 -25.21
N ASP A 33 5.86 -12.00 -23.97
CA ASP A 33 6.16 -10.70 -23.36
C ASP A 33 4.99 -9.69 -23.29
N VAL A 34 3.78 -10.13 -23.63
CA VAL A 34 2.56 -9.33 -23.49
C VAL A 34 1.85 -9.71 -22.19
N VAL A 35 1.57 -8.69 -21.38
CA VAL A 35 0.73 -8.82 -20.19
C VAL A 35 -0.74 -8.97 -20.62
N GLN A 36 -1.34 -10.10 -20.28
CA GLN A 36 -2.75 -10.40 -20.51
C GLN A 36 -3.50 -10.46 -19.18
N LEU A 37 -4.62 -9.75 -19.10
CA LEU A 37 -5.55 -9.90 -17.99
C LEU A 37 -6.29 -11.23 -18.14
N VAL A 38 -6.26 -12.04 -17.09
CA VAL A 38 -7.00 -13.31 -17.00
C VAL A 38 -7.97 -13.25 -15.82
N PRO A 39 -8.96 -14.14 -15.75
CA PRO A 39 -9.85 -14.19 -14.59
C PRO A 39 -9.08 -14.34 -13.28
N LYS A 40 -9.60 -13.66 -12.25
CA LYS A 40 -9.07 -13.48 -10.89
C LYS A 40 -8.34 -14.71 -10.34
N GLN A 41 -7.02 -14.61 -10.16
CA GLN A 41 -6.20 -15.67 -9.55
C GLN A 41 -5.44 -15.19 -8.31
N GLN A 42 -4.88 -13.98 -8.32
CA GLN A 42 -4.03 -13.49 -7.24
C GLN A 42 -4.74 -12.44 -6.39
N PRO A 43 -4.82 -12.59 -5.05
CA PRO A 43 -5.35 -11.56 -4.18
C PRO A 43 -4.39 -10.36 -4.11
N VAL A 44 -4.95 -9.16 -4.11
CA VAL A 44 -4.24 -7.90 -3.90
C VAL A 44 -4.89 -7.19 -2.72
N GLN A 45 -4.14 -7.01 -1.65
CA GLN A 45 -4.61 -6.35 -0.45
C GLN A 45 -4.43 -4.84 -0.56
N MET A 46 -5.53 -4.09 -0.50
CA MET A 46 -5.50 -2.64 -0.42
C MET A 46 -5.76 -2.20 1.02
N LEU A 47 -4.87 -1.36 1.55
CA LEU A 47 -4.98 -0.77 2.87
C LEU A 47 -5.00 0.76 2.72
N PHE A 48 -6.03 1.41 3.26
CA PHE A 48 -6.08 2.85 3.40
C PHE A 48 -5.96 3.21 4.88
N CYS A 49 -4.93 3.95 5.24
CA CYS A 49 -4.67 4.39 6.61
C CYS A 49 -4.73 5.91 6.70
N LEU A 50 -5.70 6.43 7.45
CA LEU A 50 -5.83 7.85 7.76
C LEU A 50 -5.34 8.10 9.19
N LYS A 51 -4.31 8.93 9.36
CA LYS A 51 -3.84 9.35 10.68
C LYS A 51 -4.67 10.53 11.18
N GLU A 52 -5.06 10.51 12.44
CA GLU A 52 -5.80 11.61 13.07
C GLU A 52 -4.97 12.89 13.18
N LYS A 53 -3.65 12.74 13.41
CA LYS A 53 -2.72 13.86 13.54
C LYS A 53 -1.75 13.90 12.37
N ASN A 54 -1.75 15.00 11.63
CA ASN A 54 -0.71 15.29 10.66
C ASN A 54 0.60 15.64 11.40
N GLN A 55 1.68 14.89 11.13
CA GLN A 55 2.96 15.03 11.82
C GLN A 55 4.15 15.18 10.85
N LYS A 56 3.95 15.76 9.66
CA LYS A 56 4.96 15.89 8.58
C LYS A 56 5.33 14.55 7.91
N LYS A 57 5.95 14.66 6.72
CA LYS A 57 6.30 13.54 5.83
C LYS A 57 7.21 12.50 6.48
N ILE A 58 8.28 12.93 7.14
CA ILE A 58 9.26 12.02 7.77
C ILE A 58 8.64 11.10 8.83
N ASN A 59 7.70 11.64 9.62
CA ASN A 59 6.99 10.84 10.61
C ASN A 59 5.99 9.90 9.96
N SER A 60 5.37 10.27 8.82
CA SER A 60 4.53 9.34 8.06
C SER A 60 5.32 8.12 7.56
N HIS A 61 6.54 8.31 7.03
CA HIS A 61 7.39 7.19 6.63
C HIS A 61 7.81 6.32 7.81
N ARG A 62 8.36 6.94 8.87
CA ARG A 62 8.78 6.20 10.08
C ARG A 62 7.61 5.41 10.66
N TRP A 63 6.44 6.03 10.78
CA TRP A 63 5.24 5.39 11.30
C TRP A 63 4.81 4.21 10.41
N PHE A 64 4.83 4.37 9.08
CA PHE A 64 4.53 3.28 8.15
C PHE A 64 5.45 2.07 8.36
N PHE A 65 6.77 2.27 8.38
CA PHE A 65 7.71 1.14 8.53
C PHE A 65 7.68 0.52 9.94
N GLN A 66 7.46 1.32 10.98
CA GLN A 66 7.40 0.82 12.35
C GLN A 66 6.09 0.09 12.67
N ALA A 67 4.98 0.50 12.04
CA ALA A 67 3.67 -0.10 12.24
C ALA A 67 3.39 -1.20 11.20
N PHE A 68 3.25 -0.84 9.92
CA PHE A 68 2.89 -1.79 8.86
C PHE A 68 4.07 -2.62 8.40
N GLY A 69 5.24 -2.02 8.18
CA GLY A 69 6.43 -2.72 7.69
C GLY A 69 6.81 -3.92 8.56
N ARG A 70 6.70 -3.77 9.89
CA ARG A 70 6.95 -4.86 10.85
C ARG A 70 5.96 -6.03 10.78
N VAL A 71 4.71 -5.77 10.41
CA VAL A 71 3.65 -6.79 10.39
C VAL A 71 3.55 -7.45 9.02
N LEU A 72 3.70 -6.67 7.95
CA LEU A 72 3.59 -7.14 6.57
C LEU A 72 4.88 -7.77 6.05
N ASP A 73 6.02 -7.48 6.69
CA ASP A 73 7.35 -8.00 6.35
C ASP A 73 7.64 -8.00 4.83
N PRO A 74 7.62 -6.82 4.17
CA PRO A 74 7.70 -6.75 2.73
C PRO A 74 9.13 -6.98 2.24
N ASN A 75 9.30 -7.83 1.20
CA ASN A 75 10.58 -8.00 0.50
C ASN A 75 11.07 -6.70 -0.16
N VAL A 76 10.16 -5.93 -0.74
CA VAL A 76 10.45 -4.65 -1.41
C VAL A 76 9.37 -3.63 -1.04
N CYS A 77 9.79 -2.41 -0.67
CA CYS A 77 8.88 -1.30 -0.42
C CYS A 77 9.16 -0.14 -1.38
N VAL A 78 8.14 0.30 -2.12
CA VAL A 78 8.22 1.45 -3.04
C VAL A 78 7.34 2.58 -2.50
N LEU A 79 7.95 3.73 -2.18
CA LEU A 79 7.23 4.92 -1.72
C LEU A 79 6.99 5.86 -2.91
N ILE A 80 5.74 6.24 -3.14
CA ILE A 80 5.33 7.14 -4.22
C ILE A 80 4.61 8.35 -3.61
N ASP A 81 5.04 9.55 -3.98
CA ASP A 81 4.39 10.77 -3.53
C ASP A 81 3.02 10.95 -4.19
N ALA A 82 2.06 11.48 -3.42
CA ALA A 82 0.75 11.81 -3.96
C ALA A 82 0.89 12.83 -5.09
N GLY A 83 0.27 12.55 -6.24
CA GLY A 83 0.40 13.36 -7.45
C GLY A 83 1.57 12.97 -8.37
N THR A 84 2.42 12.01 -7.98
CA THR A 84 3.42 11.46 -8.89
C THR A 84 2.75 10.52 -9.90
N ARG A 85 2.99 10.77 -11.18
CA ARG A 85 2.64 9.85 -12.27
C ARG A 85 3.88 9.01 -12.64
N PRO A 86 3.95 7.73 -12.25
CA PRO A 86 5.04 6.87 -12.67
C PRO A 86 5.03 6.69 -14.19
N GLY A 87 6.22 6.48 -14.77
CA GLY A 87 6.34 6.05 -16.17
C GLY A 87 5.70 4.67 -16.35
N GLY A 88 5.23 4.35 -17.56
CA GLY A 88 4.44 3.13 -17.79
C GLY A 88 5.08 1.84 -17.28
N ASN A 89 6.42 1.75 -17.32
CA ASN A 89 7.18 0.59 -16.87
C ASN A 89 8.07 0.88 -15.63
N SER A 90 7.98 2.06 -15.01
CA SER A 90 8.98 2.49 -14.02
C SER A 90 8.94 1.65 -12.74
N ILE A 91 7.75 1.26 -12.27
CA ILE A 91 7.60 0.41 -11.08
C ILE A 91 8.17 -0.99 -11.34
N TYR A 92 7.93 -1.55 -12.53
CA TYR A 92 8.47 -2.85 -12.91
C TYR A 92 10.01 -2.84 -12.94
N HIS A 93 10.61 -1.82 -13.58
CA HIS A 93 12.07 -1.72 -13.62
C HIS A 93 12.68 -1.50 -12.24
N LEU A 94 12.02 -0.72 -11.37
CA LEU A 94 12.46 -0.54 -9.99
C LEU A 94 12.46 -1.87 -9.22
N TRP A 95 11.36 -2.62 -9.28
CA TRP A 95 11.28 -3.94 -8.65
C TRP A 95 12.34 -4.90 -9.21
N LYS A 96 12.51 -4.95 -10.55
CA LYS A 96 13.48 -5.82 -11.20
C LYS A 96 14.93 -5.52 -10.81
N ALA A 97 15.25 -4.27 -10.50
CA ALA A 97 16.58 -3.92 -10.02
C ALA A 97 16.90 -4.58 -8.66
N PHE A 98 15.92 -4.68 -7.76
CA PHE A 98 16.07 -5.40 -6.48
C PHE A 98 16.10 -6.92 -6.64
N ASP A 99 15.48 -7.47 -7.69
CA ASP A 99 15.48 -8.91 -7.97
C ASP A 99 16.81 -9.41 -8.58
N LEU A 100 17.46 -8.57 -9.38
CA LEU A 100 18.74 -8.90 -10.05
C LEU A 100 19.94 -8.82 -9.10
N GLU A 101 19.87 -8.02 -8.03
CA GLU A 101 20.90 -7.82 -7.01
C GLU A 101 20.29 -7.91 -5.59
N PRO A 102 20.06 -9.13 -5.07
CA PRO A 102 19.38 -9.34 -3.78
C PRO A 102 20.22 -8.96 -2.55
#